data_AF-A0A3S5CCT1-F1
#
_entry.id   AF-A0A3S5CCT1-F1
#
_cell.length_a   1.000
_cell.length_b   1.000
_cell.length_c   1.000
_cell.angle_alpha   90.00
_cell.angle_beta   90.00
_cell.angle_gamma   90.00
#
_symmetry.space_group_name_H-M   'P 1'
#
loop_
_entity.id
_entity.type
_entity.pdbx_description
1 polymer ?
#
loop_
_entity_poly.entity_id
_entity_poly.type
_entity_poly.pdbx_seq_one_letter_code
_entity_poly.pdbx_strand_id
1 'polypeptide(L)'
;MAARQNVIIASMNYRLGPFGFLYLQRDEAPGNMGLWDQRLAMKWVSDNIAAFGGDPERITLFGESAGAVSVSSHVLSPWSHAFFTNAMMQSGSVMSYWGVHLPGRLLNRTRMYAPEKAFFLPI
;
A
#
# COMPACT_ATOMS: atom_id res chain seq x y z
N MET A 1 -18.61 13.79 1.44
CA MET A 1 -18.99 12.51 0.81
C MET A 1 -19.76 11.62 1.80
N ALA A 2 -19.22 11.33 2.98
CA ALA A 2 -19.89 10.55 4.04
C ALA A 2 -21.34 10.97 4.30
N ALA A 3 -21.57 12.23 4.71
CA ALA A 3 -22.91 12.74 5.02
C ALA A 3 -23.88 12.81 3.82
N ARG A 4 -23.37 12.83 2.58
CA ARG A 4 -24.21 12.92 1.37
C ARG A 4 -24.62 11.56 0.83
N GLN A 5 -23.82 10.53 1.09
CA GLN A 5 -23.98 9.20 0.50
C GLN A 5 -24.30 8.12 1.55
N ASN A 6 -24.43 8.51 2.82
CA ASN A 6 -24.67 7.61 3.95
C ASN A 6 -23.67 6.44 4.00
N VAL A 7 -22.38 6.78 3.96
CA VAL A 7 -21.26 5.84 4.02
C VAL A 7 -20.26 6.28 5.09
N ILE A 8 -19.55 5.31 5.67
CA ILE A 8 -18.36 5.59 6.49
C ILE A 8 -17.16 5.74 5.57
N ILE A 9 -16.35 6.77 5.84
CA ILE A 9 -15.09 7.00 5.13
C ILE A 9 -13.95 6.84 6.13
N ALA A 10 -13.10 5.85 5.88
CA ALA A 10 -11.84 5.68 6.58
C ALA A 10 -10.70 6.12 5.66
N SER A 11 -9.81 6.96 6.16
CA SER A 11 -8.53 7.28 5.53
C SER A 11 -7.39 6.80 6.43
N MET A 12 -6.25 6.48 5.83
CA MET A 12 -5.08 6.02 6.56
C MET A 12 -3.81 6.59 5.95
N ASN A 13 -2.81 6.75 6.80
CA ASN A 13 -1.45 7.06 6.38
C ASN A 13 -0.69 5.75 6.19
N TYR A 14 0.24 5.74 5.24
CA TYR A 14 1.19 4.65 5.02
C TYR A 14 2.54 5.25 4.65
N ARG A 15 3.62 4.48 4.84
CA ARG A 15 4.96 4.96 4.51
C ARG A 15 5.12 5.18 3.00
N LEU A 16 5.77 6.28 2.64
CA LEU A 16 6.05 6.70 1.26
C LEU A 16 7.55 6.74 0.97
N GLY A 17 7.90 6.87 -0.31
CA GLY A 17 9.29 7.03 -0.75
C GLY A 17 10.19 5.89 -0.27
N PRO A 18 11.48 6.18 0.05
CA PRO A 18 12.39 5.16 0.57
C PRO A 18 11.89 4.49 1.86
N PHE A 19 11.26 5.22 2.77
CA PHE A 19 10.77 4.64 4.03
C PHE A 19 9.65 3.61 3.83
N GLY A 20 8.91 3.69 2.73
CA GLY A 20 7.85 2.73 2.39
C GLY A 20 8.26 1.68 1.37
N PHE A 21 9.23 1.98 0.50
CA PHE A 21 9.46 1.20 -0.72
C PHE A 21 10.94 0.93 -1.01
N LEU A 22 11.84 1.18 -0.05
CA LEU A 22 13.25 0.79 -0.17
C LEU A 22 13.37 -0.73 -0.32
N TYR A 23 14.14 -1.15 -1.32
CA TYR A 23 14.45 -2.55 -1.59
C TYR A 23 15.97 -2.73 -1.71
N LEU A 24 16.52 -3.64 -0.89
CA LEU A 24 17.95 -3.98 -0.86
C LEU A 24 18.21 -5.46 -1.12
N GLN A 25 17.19 -6.25 -1.52
CA GLN A 25 17.31 -7.71 -1.66
C GLN A 25 17.83 -8.37 -0.37
N ARG A 26 17.33 -7.89 0.77
CA ARG A 26 17.68 -8.32 2.12
C ARG A 26 16.42 -8.41 2.95
N ASP A 27 16.43 -9.26 3.96
CA ASP A 27 15.27 -9.48 4.83
C ASP A 27 14.93 -8.24 5.66
N GLU A 28 15.92 -7.40 5.99
CA GLU A 28 15.71 -6.14 6.72
C GLU A 28 15.11 -5.02 5.84
N ALA A 29 15.21 -5.15 4.52
CA ALA A 29 14.67 -4.18 3.55
C ALA A 29 14.08 -4.90 2.32
N PRO A 30 12.96 -5.63 2.50
CA PRO A 30 12.34 -6.48 1.48
C PRO A 30 11.49 -5.68 0.49
N GLY A 31 11.31 -4.38 0.68
CA GLY A 31 10.42 -3.53 -0.11
C GLY A 31 8.95 -3.60 0.33
N ASN A 32 8.11 -2.79 -0.33
CA ASN A 32 6.66 -2.79 -0.17
C ASN A 32 6.12 -2.55 1.26
N MET A 33 6.92 -2.00 2.17
CA MET A 33 6.50 -1.67 3.52
C MET A 33 5.27 -0.74 3.55
N GLY A 34 5.18 0.19 2.60
CA GLY A 34 3.99 1.02 2.41
C GLY A 34 2.74 0.17 2.15
N LEU A 35 2.79 -0.82 1.26
CA LEU A 35 1.65 -1.72 1.00
C LEU A 35 1.31 -2.60 2.21
N TRP A 36 2.31 -3.00 3.00
CA TRP A 36 2.07 -3.72 4.25
C TRP A 36 1.35 -2.85 5.29
N ASP A 37 1.67 -1.56 5.38
CA ASP A 37 0.94 -0.61 6.23
C ASP A 37 -0.52 -0.49 5.80
N GLN A 38 -0.77 -0.37 4.48
CA GLN A 38 -2.14 -0.32 3.95
C GLN A 38 -2.91 -1.59 4.27
N ARG A 39 -2.28 -2.76 4.14
CA ARG A 39 -2.89 -4.04 4.54
C ARG A 39 -3.23 -4.09 6.01
N LEU A 40 -2.34 -3.61 6.88
CA LEU A 40 -2.60 -3.55 8.31
C LEU A 40 -3.79 -2.64 8.61
N ALA A 41 -3.89 -1.50 7.93
CA ALA A 41 -5.05 -0.60 8.06
C ALA A 41 -6.34 -1.26 7.56
N MET A 42 -6.32 -1.99 6.45
CA MET A 42 -7.48 -2.75 5.97
C MET A 42 -7.93 -3.81 6.98
N LYS A 43 -6.97 -4.55 7.55
CA LYS A 43 -7.28 -5.51 8.63
C LYS A 43 -7.93 -4.81 9.81
N TRP A 44 -7.35 -3.69 10.27
CA TRP A 44 -7.88 -2.94 11.39
C TRP A 44 -9.31 -2.46 11.12
N VAL A 45 -9.58 -1.92 9.92
CA VAL A 45 -10.93 -1.52 9.52
C VAL A 45 -11.87 -2.73 9.53
N SER A 46 -11.49 -3.84 8.89
CA SER A 46 -12.30 -5.07 8.87
C SER A 46 -12.62 -5.58 10.28
N ASP A 47 -11.66 -5.57 11.20
CA ASP A 47 -11.86 -6.04 12.58
C ASP A 47 -12.73 -5.08 13.43
N ASN A 48 -12.73 -3.77 13.13
CA ASN A 48 -13.26 -2.75 14.05
C ASN A 48 -14.44 -1.94 13.51
N ILE A 49 -14.70 -1.93 12.20
CA ILE A 49 -15.67 -1.00 11.59
C ILE A 49 -17.10 -1.19 12.11
N ALA A 50 -17.44 -2.40 12.58
CA ALA A 50 -18.72 -2.69 13.23
C ALA A 50 -18.99 -1.79 14.45
N ALA A 51 -17.95 -1.46 15.24
CA ALA A 51 -18.07 -0.57 16.40
C ALA A 51 -18.38 0.89 15.99
N PHE A 52 -18.12 1.26 14.74
CA PHE A 52 -18.42 2.58 14.17
C PHE A 52 -19.74 2.57 13.38
N GLY A 53 -20.50 1.47 13.42
CA GLY A 53 -21.75 1.31 12.69
C GLY A 53 -21.59 0.93 11.22
N GLY A 54 -20.41 0.46 10.81
CA GLY A 54 -20.18 -0.06 9.47
C GLY A 54 -20.34 -1.57 9.38
N ASP A 55 -20.34 -2.07 8.15
CA ASP A 55 -20.46 -3.49 7.84
C ASP A 55 -19.10 -4.02 7.34
N PRO A 56 -18.43 -4.93 8.07
CA PRO A 56 -17.13 -5.46 7.69
C PRO A 56 -17.16 -6.28 6.39
N GLU A 57 -18.32 -6.76 5.94
CA GLU A 57 -18.48 -7.48 4.66
C GLU A 57 -18.74 -6.55 3.47
N ARG A 58 -18.86 -5.23 3.72
CA ARG A 58 -19.16 -4.22 2.69
C ARG A 58 -18.08 -3.15 2.59
N ILE A 59 -16.83 -3.55 2.71
CA ILE A 59 -15.68 -2.66 2.57
C ILE A 59 -15.34 -2.45 1.09
N THR A 60 -15.21 -1.18 0.69
CA THR A 60 -14.75 -0.80 -0.66
C THR A 60 -13.41 -0.08 -0.55
N LEU A 61 -12.39 -0.59 -1.23
CA LEU A 61 -11.13 0.12 -1.42
C LEU A 61 -11.29 1.16 -2.51
N PHE A 62 -10.81 2.36 -2.26
CA PHE A 62 -10.89 3.48 -3.16
C PHE A 62 -9.54 4.21 -3.17
N GLY A 63 -9.00 4.48 -4.36
CA GLY A 63 -7.73 5.17 -4.50
C GLY A 63 -7.57 5.87 -5.84
N GLU A 64 -6.81 6.96 -5.83
CA GLU A 64 -6.45 7.77 -6.99
C GLU A 64 -4.92 7.76 -7.19
N SER A 65 -4.46 7.83 -8.44
CA SER A 65 -3.02 7.86 -8.77
C SER A 65 -2.27 6.69 -8.12
N ALA A 66 -1.23 6.94 -7.33
CA ALA A 66 -0.49 5.91 -6.60
C ALA A 66 -1.37 5.11 -5.62
N GLY A 67 -2.46 5.73 -5.12
CA GLY A 67 -3.51 5.03 -4.39
C GLY A 67 -4.24 4.02 -5.26
N ALA A 68 -4.55 4.33 -6.52
CA ALA A 68 -5.19 3.40 -7.44
C ALA A 68 -4.26 2.22 -7.80
N VAL A 69 -2.96 2.48 -7.97
CA VAL A 69 -1.95 1.41 -8.08
C VAL A 69 -1.96 0.52 -6.84
N SER A 70 -2.03 1.11 -5.66
CA SER A 70 -2.08 0.35 -4.41
C SER A 70 -3.35 -0.49 -4.29
N VAL A 71 -4.52 0.07 -4.64
CA VAL A 71 -5.78 -0.68 -4.70
C VAL A 71 -5.64 -1.88 -5.65
N SER A 72 -5.14 -1.69 -6.86
CA SER A 72 -4.93 -2.80 -7.80
C SER A 72 -3.90 -3.82 -7.31
N SER A 73 -2.88 -3.39 -6.55
CA SER A 73 -1.92 -4.30 -5.90
C SER A 73 -2.60 -5.17 -4.84
N HIS A 74 -3.53 -4.61 -4.07
CA HIS A 74 -4.30 -5.35 -3.07
C HIS A 74 -5.35 -6.28 -3.70
N VAL A 75 -5.91 -5.92 -4.86
CA VAL A 75 -6.74 -6.81 -5.67
C VAL A 75 -5.97 -8.02 -6.19
N LEU A 76 -4.66 -7.91 -6.43
CA LEU A 76 -3.84 -9.05 -6.86
C LEU A 76 -3.22 -9.83 -5.69
N SER A 77 -3.06 -9.18 -4.53
CA SER A 77 -2.39 -9.77 -3.38
C SER A 77 -3.28 -10.81 -2.67
N PRO A 78 -2.85 -12.08 -2.57
CA PRO A 78 -3.62 -13.10 -1.84
C PRO A 78 -3.74 -12.77 -0.34
N TRP A 79 -2.86 -11.92 0.19
CA TRP A 79 -2.88 -11.54 1.60
C TRP A 79 -3.88 -10.44 1.94
N SER A 80 -4.49 -9.80 0.93
CA SER A 80 -5.37 -8.64 1.11
C SER A 80 -6.84 -8.94 0.85
N HIS A 81 -7.16 -9.99 0.08
CA HIS A 81 -8.53 -10.33 -0.36
C HIS A 81 -9.55 -10.43 0.77
N ALA A 82 -9.15 -10.90 1.95
CA ALA A 82 -10.09 -11.11 3.06
C ALA A 82 -10.62 -9.80 3.69
N PHE A 83 -10.05 -8.64 3.38
CA PHE A 83 -10.35 -7.39 4.10
C PHE A 83 -11.18 -6.37 3.31
N PHE A 84 -11.57 -6.69 2.07
CA PHE A 84 -12.41 -5.83 1.26
C PHE A 84 -13.21 -6.62 0.24
N THR A 85 -14.33 -6.04 -0.22
CA THR A 85 -15.27 -6.69 -1.14
C THR A 85 -15.23 -6.04 -2.51
N ASN A 86 -15.13 -4.72 -2.56
CA ASN A 86 -15.13 -3.95 -3.80
C ASN A 86 -13.87 -3.08 -3.94
N ALA A 87 -13.53 -2.72 -5.16
CA ALA A 87 -12.37 -1.87 -5.46
C ALA A 87 -12.72 -0.81 -6.50
N MET A 88 -12.26 0.42 -6.29
CA MET A 88 -12.36 1.53 -7.23
C MET A 88 -10.97 2.15 -7.43
N MET A 89 -10.54 2.18 -8.70
CA MET A 89 -9.21 2.62 -9.12
C MET A 89 -9.38 3.82 -10.04
N GLN A 90 -8.87 4.99 -9.63
CA GLN A 90 -8.95 6.22 -10.42
C GLN A 90 -7.57 6.63 -10.93
N SER A 91 -7.39 6.72 -12.25
CA SER A 91 -6.18 7.28 -12.87
C SER A 91 -4.86 6.58 -12.49
N GLY A 92 -4.89 5.26 -12.22
CA GLY A 92 -3.69 4.47 -11.96
C GLY A 92 -3.99 2.98 -11.83
N SER A 93 -2.99 2.13 -12.09
CA SER A 93 -3.05 0.67 -11.91
C SER A 93 -1.65 0.06 -11.87
N VAL A 94 -1.52 -1.19 -11.42
CA VAL A 94 -0.27 -1.98 -11.51
C VAL A 94 0.30 -2.09 -12.93
N MET A 95 -0.53 -1.90 -13.95
CA MET A 95 -0.10 -1.89 -15.36
C MET A 95 0.47 -0.54 -15.81
N SER A 96 0.36 0.50 -14.99
CA SER A 96 0.97 1.80 -15.27
C SER A 96 2.48 1.67 -15.27
N TYR A 97 3.17 2.33 -16.21
CA TYR A 97 4.63 2.21 -16.37
C TYR A 97 5.43 2.60 -15.11
N TRP A 98 4.83 3.40 -14.23
CA TRP A 98 5.38 3.86 -12.96
C TRP A 98 4.85 3.11 -11.73
N GLY A 99 3.86 2.22 -11.90
CA GLY A 99 3.12 1.59 -10.80
C GLY A 99 3.85 0.41 -10.16
N VAL A 100 4.61 -0.37 -10.94
CA VAL A 100 5.40 -1.51 -10.44
C VAL A 100 6.84 -1.40 -10.93
N HIS A 101 7.78 -1.76 -10.07
CA HIS A 101 9.20 -1.82 -10.41
C HIS A 101 9.74 -3.23 -10.23
N LEU A 102 10.49 -3.70 -11.22
CA LEU A 102 11.16 -4.99 -11.15
C LEU A 102 12.29 -4.94 -10.10
N PRO A 103 12.53 -6.04 -9.35
CA PRO A 103 13.55 -6.07 -8.29
C PRO A 103 14.92 -5.57 -8.72
N GLY A 104 15.42 -5.98 -9.90
CA GLY A 104 16.71 -5.53 -10.42
C GLY A 104 16.76 -4.02 -10.70
N ARG A 105 15.64 -3.42 -11.16
CA ARG A 105 15.55 -1.96 -11.37
C ARG A 105 15.51 -1.21 -10.04
N LEU A 106 14.79 -1.74 -9.05
CA LEU A 106 14.74 -1.16 -7.70
C LEU A 106 16.12 -1.18 -7.03
N LEU A 107 16.82 -2.30 -7.09
CA LEU A 107 18.14 -2.43 -6.49
C LEU A 107 19.14 -1.44 -7.10
N ASN A 108 19.13 -1.28 -8.43
CA ASN A 108 19.95 -0.29 -9.11
C ASN A 108 19.59 1.14 -8.70
N ARG A 109 18.30 1.46 -8.60
CA ARG A 109 17.84 2.77 -8.15
C ARG A 109 18.29 3.06 -6.71
N THR A 110 18.14 2.10 -5.81
CA THR A 110 18.60 2.22 -4.41
C THR A 110 20.10 2.50 -4.35
N ARG A 111 20.91 1.76 -5.11
CA ARG A 111 22.36 1.95 -5.18
C ARG A 111 22.78 3.33 -5.69
N MET A 112 21.97 3.98 -6.53
CA MET A 112 22.24 5.36 -6.97
C MET A 112 22.02 6.39 -5.85
N TYR A 113 21.01 6.19 -4.99
CA TYR A 113 20.66 7.15 -3.94
C TYR A 113 21.37 6.88 -2.60
N ALA A 114 21.80 5.65 -2.37
CA ALA A 114 22.55 5.25 -1.20
C ALA A 114 23.71 4.35 -1.66
N PRO A 115 24.84 4.94 -2.15
CA PRO A 115 26.02 4.16 -2.47
C PRO A 115 26.45 3.39 -1.22
N GLU A 116 26.93 2.16 -1.40
CA GLU A 116 27.19 1.16 -0.34
C GLU A 116 27.72 1.74 0.98
N LYS A 117 28.60 2.75 0.92
CA LYS A 117 29.17 3.45 2.09
C LYS A 117 28.18 4.16 3.03
N ALA A 118 26.93 4.43 2.61
CA ALA A 118 25.95 5.15 3.43
C ALA A 118 25.29 4.29 4.52
N PHE A 119 25.32 2.96 4.39
CA PHE A 119 24.75 2.03 5.38
C PHE A 119 25.79 1.38 6.31
N PHE A 120 27.07 1.69 6.13
CA PHE A 120 28.18 1.10 6.89
C PHE A 120 28.76 2.01 7.98
N LEU A 121 28.02 3.01 8.45
CA LEU A 121 28.43 3.69 9.67
C LEU A 121 28.06 2.79 10.87
N PRO A 122 29.05 2.25 11.60
CA PRO A 122 28.77 1.52 12.82
C PRO A 122 28.17 2.52 13.83
N ILE A 123 27.08 2.11 14.46
CA ILE A 123 26.56 2.75 15.68
C ILE A 123 27.46 2.33 16.85
#